data_AF-R8YHJ2-F1
#
_entry.id   AF-R8YHJ2-F1
#
_cell.length_a   1.000
_cell.length_b   1.000
_cell.length_c   1.000
_cell.angle_alpha   90.00
_cell.angle_beta   90.00
_cell.angle_gamma   90.00
#
_symmetry.space_group_name_H-M   'P 1'
#
loop_
_entity.id
_entity.type
_entity.pdbx_description
1 polymer ?
#
loop_
_entity_poly.entity_id
_entity_poly.type
_entity_poly.pdbx_seq_one_letter_code
_entity_poly.pdbx_strand_id
1 'polypeptide(L)'
;MGKYIVVVEAEKPPQVFIHEIIPNVGKVIEMKAEEIPNRVTAAWLMERYSLSRKLIIDELRPFNKGTDGKHLYDPNEVMPVLENLNRQRQQRQSRRKN
;
A
#
# COMPACT_ATOMS: atom_id res chain seq x y z
N MET A 1 -3.41 -22.13 16.28
CA MET A 1 -3.06 -20.73 16.65
C MET A 1 -3.88 -19.81 15.76
N GLY A 2 -4.76 -18.99 16.33
CA GLY A 2 -5.74 -18.20 15.57
C GLY A 2 -5.16 -16.89 15.04
N LYS A 3 -5.65 -16.44 13.88
CA LYS A 3 -5.43 -15.08 13.39
C LYS A 3 -6.51 -14.18 13.97
N TYR A 4 -6.11 -13.08 14.62
CA TYR A 4 -7.01 -12.09 15.20
C TYR A 4 -6.82 -10.74 14.49
N ILE A 5 -7.93 -10.05 14.22
CA ILE A 5 -7.94 -8.69 13.67
C ILE A 5 -8.57 -7.79 14.74
N VAL A 6 -7.87 -6.71 15.12
CA VAL A 6 -8.37 -5.72 16.07
C VAL A 6 -8.71 -4.45 15.28
N VAL A 7 -9.93 -3.96 15.44
CA VAL A 7 -10.38 -2.66 14.90
C VAL A 7 -10.56 -1.73 16.10
N VAL A 8 -9.86 -0.60 16.10
CA VAL A 8 -9.85 0.36 17.22
C VAL A 8 -10.49 1.66 16.75
N GLU A 9 -11.53 2.10 17.46
CA GLU A 9 -12.10 3.44 17.30
C GLU A 9 -11.44 4.38 18.30
N ALA A 10 -10.81 5.44 17.79
CA ALA A 10 -10.13 6.43 18.62
C ALA A 10 -10.17 7.80 17.94
N GLU A 11 -10.32 8.87 18.74
CA GLU A 11 -10.26 10.26 18.25
C GLU A 11 -8.86 10.64 17.74
N LYS A 12 -7.82 9.97 18.25
CA LYS A 12 -6.42 10.12 17.85
C LYS A 12 -5.88 8.77 17.35
N PRO A 13 -4.96 8.75 16.38
CA PRO A 13 -4.36 7.50 15.90
C PRO A 13 -3.79 6.66 17.05
N PRO A 14 -4.16 5.37 17.16
CA PRO A 14 -3.63 4.51 18.22
C PRO A 14 -2.13 4.32 18.02
N GLN A 15 -1.39 4.38 19.12
CA GLN A 15 0.03 4.07 19.17
C GLN A 15 0.19 2.76 19.92
N VAL A 16 0.96 1.84 19.34
CA VAL A 16 1.25 0.54 19.95
C VAL A 16 2.76 0.39 20.02
N PHE A 17 3.27 0.09 21.20
CA PHE A 17 4.70 -0.06 21.44
C PHE A 17 5.07 -1.51 21.77
N ILE A 18 6.29 -1.90 21.42
CA ILE A 18 6.82 -3.21 21.82
C ILE A 18 6.87 -3.28 23.36
N HIS A 19 6.46 -4.41 23.91
CA HIS A 19 6.29 -4.69 25.34
C HIS A 19 5.12 -3.97 26.03
N GLU A 20 4.33 -3.19 25.30
CA GLU A 20 3.08 -2.64 25.83
C GLU A 20 2.11 -3.77 26.18
N ILE A 21 1.39 -3.59 27.30
CA ILE A 21 0.33 -4.50 27.72
C ILE A 21 -0.99 -3.91 27.26
N ILE A 22 -1.64 -4.58 26.31
CA ILE A 22 -3.00 -4.26 25.90
C ILE A 22 -3.94 -5.03 26.85
N PRO A 23 -4.74 -4.35 27.69
CA PRO A 23 -5.63 -5.00 28.65
C PRO A 23 -6.55 -6.01 27.96
N ASN A 24 -6.72 -7.19 28.56
CA ASN A 24 -7.53 -8.30 28.05
C ASN A 24 -7.10 -8.90 26.69
N VAL A 25 -5.94 -8.48 26.14
CA VAL A 25 -5.38 -9.03 24.89
C VAL A 25 -4.04 -9.70 25.15
N GLY A 26 -3.12 -9.00 25.83
CA GLY A 26 -1.79 -9.52 26.15
C GLY A 26 -0.67 -8.52 25.92
N LYS A 27 0.56 -9.03 25.85
CA LYS A 27 1.77 -8.23 25.66
C LYS A 27 2.16 -8.19 24.18
N VAL A 28 2.49 -7.00 23.67
CA VAL A 28 3.04 -6.83 22.33
C VAL A 28 4.47 -7.38 22.32
N ILE A 29 4.67 -8.55 21.71
CA ILE A 29 5.98 -9.23 21.65
C ILE A 29 6.75 -8.93 20.37
N GLU A 30 6.06 -8.68 19.27
CA GLU A 30 6.64 -8.44 17.96
C GLU A 30 5.69 -7.55 17.15
N MET A 31 6.25 -6.56 16.45
CA MET A 31 5.53 -5.76 15.48
C MET A 31 6.15 -6.02 14.11
N LYS A 32 5.41 -6.70 13.23
CA LYS A 32 5.81 -6.86 11.84
C LYS A 32 5.15 -5.77 11.01
N ALA A 33 5.95 -4.87 10.44
CA ALA A 33 5.50 -4.11 9.30
C ALA A 33 5.21 -5.10 8.16
N GLU A 34 4.22 -4.81 7.32
CA GLU A 34 4.05 -5.57 6.09
C GLU A 34 5.36 -5.49 5.30
N GLU A 35 6.04 -6.63 5.12
CA GLU A 35 7.28 -6.68 4.35
C GLU A 35 6.93 -6.44 2.89
N ILE A 36 7.10 -5.19 2.44
CA ILE A 36 6.97 -4.87 1.03
C ILE A 36 8.18 -5.48 0.31
N PRO A 37 7.99 -6.34 -0.70
CA PRO A 37 9.10 -6.96 -1.40
C PRO A 37 10.01 -5.91 -2.04
N ASN A 38 11.34 -6.12 -1.99
CA ASN A 38 12.33 -5.21 -2.59
C ASN A 38 12.05 -4.89 -4.07
N ARG A 39 11.39 -5.81 -4.80
CA ARG A 39 10.89 -5.58 -6.15
C ARG A 39 9.48 -6.11 -6.29
N VAL A 40 8.63 -5.30 -6.91
CA VAL A 40 7.23 -5.64 -7.19
C VAL A 40 6.95 -5.63 -8.67
N THR A 41 5.99 -6.45 -9.10
CA THR A 41 5.55 -6.50 -10.50
C THR A 41 4.43 -5.49 -10.73
N ALA A 42 4.16 -5.18 -12.00
CA ALA A 42 2.97 -4.39 -12.35
C ALA A 42 1.68 -5.04 -11.81
N ALA A 43 1.58 -6.38 -11.79
CA ALA A 43 0.41 -7.08 -11.27
C ALA A 43 0.19 -6.83 -9.77
N TRP A 44 1.26 -6.86 -8.97
CA TRP A 44 1.20 -6.54 -7.55
C TRP A 44 0.73 -5.11 -7.29
N LEU A 45 1.15 -4.15 -8.12
CA LEU A 45 0.70 -2.76 -8.03
C LEU A 45 -0.76 -2.58 -8.46
N MET A 46 -1.26 -3.37 -9.42
CA MET A 46 -2.66 -3.33 -9.84
C MET A 46 -3.61 -3.69 -8.69
N GLU A 47 -3.25 -4.72 -7.92
CA GLU A 47 -4.06 -5.18 -6.78
C GLU A 47 -4.23 -4.09 -5.71
N ARG A 48 -3.20 -3.25 -5.51
CA ARG A 48 -3.25 -2.16 -4.51
C ARG A 48 -4.00 -0.92 -4.98
N TYR A 49 -3.76 -0.47 -6.21
CA TYR A 49 -4.26 0.84 -6.66
C TYR A 49 -5.54 0.76 -7.51
N SER A 50 -6.03 -0.44 -7.82
CA SER A 50 -7.18 -0.64 -8.72
C SER A 50 -7.01 0.07 -10.08
N LEU A 51 -5.77 0.17 -10.56
CA LEU A 51 -5.41 0.78 -11.83
C LEU A 51 -5.18 -0.30 -12.89
N SER A 52 -5.50 0.03 -14.15
CA SER A 52 -5.22 -0.89 -15.26
C SER A 52 -3.73 -1.11 -15.45
N ARG A 53 -3.32 -2.32 -15.86
CA ARG A 53 -1.91 -2.67 -16.15
C ARG A 53 -1.24 -1.67 -17.08
N LYS A 54 -1.91 -1.31 -18.19
CA LYS A 54 -1.38 -0.39 -19.21
C LYS A 54 -1.01 0.95 -18.60
N LEU A 55 -1.91 1.52 -17.79
CA LEU A 55 -1.65 2.79 -17.12
C LEU A 55 -0.45 2.72 -16.18
N ILE A 56 -0.34 1.65 -15.38
CA ILE A 56 0.79 1.46 -14.47
C ILE A 56 2.10 1.39 -15.25
N ILE A 57 2.13 0.62 -16.35
CA ILE A 57 3.32 0.49 -17.20
C ILE A 57 3.68 1.81 -17.86
N ASP A 58 2.71 2.54 -18.40
CA ASP A 58 2.94 3.81 -19.09
C ASP A 58 3.43 4.90 -18.12
N GLU A 59 2.81 5.02 -16.94
CA GLU A 59 3.19 5.99 -15.91
C GLU A 59 4.55 5.65 -15.29
N LEU A 60 4.81 4.37 -15.00
CA LEU A 60 6.02 3.93 -14.33
C LEU A 60 7.15 3.53 -15.29
N ARG A 61 7.00 3.76 -16.59
CA ARG A 61 8.00 3.39 -17.60
C ARG A 61 9.42 3.87 -17.24
N PRO A 62 9.65 5.10 -16.73
CA PRO A 62 10.98 5.57 -16.34
C PRO A 62 11.60 4.82 -15.15
N PHE A 63 10.76 4.19 -14.31
CA PHE A 63 11.17 3.49 -13.09
C PHE A 63 11.32 1.97 -13.30
N ASN A 64 11.17 1.49 -14.53
CA ASN A 64 11.30 0.07 -14.82
C ASN A 64 12.75 -0.39 -14.61
N LYS A 65 12.97 -1.26 -13.63
CA LYS A 65 14.25 -1.94 -13.36
C LYS A 65 14.28 -3.38 -13.91
N GLY A 66 13.23 -3.78 -14.63
CA GLY A 66 13.12 -5.07 -15.32
C GLY A 66 13.38 -4.96 -16.83
N THR A 67 12.82 -5.90 -17.59
CA THR A 67 12.89 -5.93 -19.06
C THR A 67 11.53 -5.57 -19.66
N ASP A 68 11.46 -5.36 -20.98
CA ASP A 68 10.21 -5.06 -21.68
C ASP A 68 9.15 -6.16 -21.55
N GLY A 69 9.57 -7.41 -21.30
CA GLY A 69 8.66 -8.53 -21.03
C GLY A 69 8.25 -8.68 -19.55
N LYS A 70 9.03 -8.12 -18.62
CA LYS A 70 8.80 -8.24 -17.17
C LYS A 70 9.17 -6.96 -16.46
N HIS A 71 8.18 -6.09 -16.30
CA HIS A 71 8.33 -4.85 -15.55
C HIS A 71 8.49 -5.12 -14.06
N LEU A 72 9.57 -4.60 -13.49
CA LEU A 72 9.89 -4.68 -12.07
C LEU A 72 10.16 -3.29 -11.55
N TYR A 73 9.63 -3.00 -10.36
CA TYR A 73 9.69 -1.68 -9.76
C TYR A 73 10.22 -1.75 -8.35
N ASP A 74 10.86 -0.67 -7.92
CA ASP A 74 11.14 -0.41 -6.51
C ASP A 74 9.88 0.19 -5.87
N PRO A 75 9.25 -0.49 -4.90
CA PRO A 75 8.01 0.00 -4.29
C PRO A 75 8.17 1.39 -3.67
N ASN A 76 9.33 1.68 -3.07
CA ASN A 76 9.56 2.96 -2.38
C ASN A 76 9.58 4.14 -3.36
N GLU A 77 10.00 3.91 -4.61
CA GLU A 77 10.02 4.93 -5.66
C GLU A 77 8.63 5.10 -6.30
N VAL A 78 7.92 4.00 -6.57
CA VAL A 78 6.72 4.04 -7.42
C VAL A 78 5.40 4.19 -6.68
N MET A 79 5.32 3.76 -5.42
CA MET A 79 4.08 3.85 -4.63
C MET A 79 3.64 5.31 -4.39
N PRO A 80 4.52 6.27 -4.05
CA PRO A 80 4.13 7.67 -3.92
C PRO A 80 3.58 8.27 -5.22
N VAL A 81 4.13 7.87 -6.36
CA VAL A 81 3.68 8.31 -7.69
C VAL A 81 2.26 7.81 -7.96
N LEU A 82 2.02 6.51 -7.78
CA LEU A 82 0.71 5.89 -8.00
C LEU A 82 -0.35 6.40 -7.01
N GLU A 83 0.02 6.67 -5.77
CA GLU A 83 -0.89 7.22 -4.76
C GLU A 83 -1.37 8.63 -5.15
N ASN A 84 -0.45 9.49 -5.60
CA ASN A 84 -0.81 10.80 -6.10
C ASN A 84 -1.71 10.72 -7.34
N LEU A 85 -1.39 9.83 -8.29
CA LEU A 85 -2.21 9.58 -9.47
C LEU A 85 -3.63 9.13 -9.10
N ASN A 86 -3.75 8.19 -8.17
CA ASN A 86 -5.05 7.66 -7.76
C ASN A 86 -5.91 8.74 -7.08
N ARG A 87 -5.30 9.54 -6.19
CA ARG A 87 -5.96 10.68 -5.53
C ARG A 87 -6.49 11.71 -6.53
N GLN A 88 -5.70 12.08 -7.54
CA GLN A 88 -6.13 13.01 -8.59
C GLN A 88 -7.32 12.47 -9.39
N ARG A 89 -7.36 11.17 -9.68
CA ARG A 89 -8.47 10.55 -10.42
C ARG A 89 -9.76 10.55 -9.62
N GLN A 90 -9.68 10.24 -8.32
CA GLN A 90 -10.84 10.28 -7.43
C GLN A 90 -11.44 11.69 -7.35
N GLN A 91 -10.61 12.74 -7.22
CA GLN A 91 -11.06 14.13 -7.21
C GLN A 91 -11.73 14.56 -8.53
N ARG A 92 -11.25 14.06 -9.68
CA ARG A 92 -11.89 14.34 -10.98
C ARG A 92 -13.23 13.63 -11.12
N GLN A 93 -13.36 12.42 -10.58
CA GLN A 93 -14.61 11.66 -10.61
C GLN A 93 -15.68 12.24 -9.68
N SER A 94 -15.30 12.74 -8.50
CA SER A 94 -16.25 13.42 -7.61
C SER A 94 -16.81 14.69 -8.24
N ARG A 95 -15.98 15.48 -8.93
CA ARG A 95 -16.40 16.67 -9.67
C ARG A 95 -17.38 16.40 -10.83
N ARG A 96 -17.37 15.19 -11.40
CA ARG A 96 -18.29 14.82 -12.50
C ARG A 96 -19.66 14.35 -11.99
N LYS A 97 -19.82 14.11 -10.69
CA LYS A 97 -21.08 13.67 -10.08
C LYS A 97 -21.91 14.83 -9.51
N ASN A 98 -21.37 16.05 -9.49
CA ASN A 98 -22.06 17.30 -9.18
C ASN A 98 -22.40 18.03 -10.48
#